data_AF-A0A7W1WNW7-F1
#
_entry.id   AF-A0A7W1WNW7-F1
#
_cell.length_a   1.000
_cell.length_b   1.000
_cell.length_c   1.000
_cell.angle_alpha   90.00
_cell.angle_beta   90.00
_cell.angle_gamma   90.00
#
_symmetry.space_group_name_H-M   'P 1'
#
loop_
_entity.id
_entity.type
_entity.pdbx_description
1 polymer ?
#
loop_
_entity_poly.entity_id
_entity_poly.type
_entity_poly.pdbx_seq_one_letter_code
_entity_poly.pdbx_strand_id
1 'polypeptide(L)'
;MADLQAELLIKTGRYEEASKYAVEGIQLARIEGNDERLCDLRTVLGTSYMYSSRWNLAEKCFKESLKLKDKIKGEYLLIKAYKQMGELYLILGKIELSEEYCGKRFAWEKRTMMHLGIVRQLSH
;
A
#
# COMPACT_ATOMS: atom_id res chain seq x y z
N MET A 1 -4.40 -5.20 -12.64
CA MET A 1 -4.02 -6.55 -13.11
C MET A 1 -2.69 -7.04 -12.54
N ALA A 2 -1.78 -6.16 -12.06
CA ALA A 2 -0.57 -6.60 -11.33
C ALA A 2 -0.89 -7.16 -9.93
N ASP A 3 -1.96 -6.64 -9.30
CA ASP A 3 -2.44 -7.08 -7.98
C ASP A 3 -2.66 -8.59 -7.87
N LEU A 4 -3.40 -9.18 -8.81
CA LEU A 4 -3.85 -10.58 -8.71
C LEU A 4 -2.69 -11.57 -8.70
N GLN A 5 -1.67 -11.33 -9.54
CA GLN A 5 -0.54 -12.24 -9.64
C GLN A 5 0.35 -12.16 -8.40
N ALA A 6 0.61 -10.95 -7.91
CA ALA A 6 1.45 -10.79 -6.72
C ALA A 6 0.72 -11.20 -5.43
N GLU A 7 -0.59 -10.95 -5.32
CA GLU A 7 -1.41 -11.39 -4.20
C GLU A 7 -1.53 -12.93 -4.17
N LEU A 8 -1.62 -13.57 -5.34
CA LEU A 8 -1.56 -15.04 -5.45
C LEU A 8 -0.21 -15.59 -4.99
N LEU A 9 0.90 -14.96 -5.41
CA LEU A 9 2.24 -15.35 -4.96
C LEU A 9 2.42 -15.19 -3.44
N ILE A 10 1.89 -14.11 -2.86
CA ILE A 10 1.87 -13.89 -1.41
C ILE A 10 1.03 -14.97 -0.71
N LYS A 11 -0.18 -15.27 -1.22
CA LYS A 11 -1.06 -16.30 -0.64
C LYS A 11 -0.49 -17.71 -0.74
N THR A 12 0.35 -17.97 -1.73
CA THR A 12 1.04 -19.26 -1.92
C THR A 12 2.38 -19.34 -1.19
N GLY A 13 2.75 -18.31 -0.41
CA GLY A 13 4.00 -18.28 0.36
C GLY A 13 5.26 -17.99 -0.48
N ARG A 14 5.10 -17.66 -1.76
CA ARG A 14 6.20 -17.41 -2.72
C ARG A 14 6.63 -15.95 -2.68
N TYR A 15 7.06 -15.50 -1.49
CA TYR A 15 7.37 -14.08 -1.24
C TYR A 15 8.57 -13.57 -2.04
N GLU A 16 9.62 -14.39 -2.21
CA GLU A 16 10.79 -14.03 -3.03
C GLU A 16 10.37 -13.73 -4.48
N GLU A 17 9.48 -14.53 -5.05
CA GLU A 17 9.02 -14.36 -6.42
C GLU A 17 8.08 -13.17 -6.57
N ALA A 18 7.21 -12.95 -5.58
CA ALA A 18 6.39 -11.73 -5.52
C ALA A 18 7.28 -10.48 -5.46
N SER A 19 8.37 -10.52 -4.68
CA SER A 19 9.31 -9.41 -4.58
C SER A 19 10.04 -9.16 -5.90
N LYS A 20 10.46 -10.21 -6.61
CA LYS A 20 11.14 -10.10 -7.90
C LYS A 20 10.22 -9.51 -8.97
N TYR A 21 8.99 -10.03 -9.06
CA TYR A 21 7.96 -9.50 -9.95
C TYR A 21 7.68 -8.01 -9.68
N ALA A 22 7.56 -7.63 -8.41
CA ALA A 22 7.32 -6.24 -8.02
C ALA A 22 8.50 -5.33 -8.40
N VAL A 23 9.75 -5.78 -8.20
CA VAL A 23 10.95 -5.02 -8.56
C VAL A 23 11.06 -4.80 -10.07
N GLU A 24 10.83 -5.85 -10.87
CA GLU A 24 10.82 -5.74 -12.34
C GLU A 24 9.72 -4.78 -12.81
N GLY A 25 8.52 -4.90 -12.24
CA GLY A 25 7.41 -3.98 -12.54
C GLY A 25 7.71 -2.54 -12.13
N ILE A 26 8.40 -2.30 -11.01
CA ILE A 26 8.78 -0.96 -10.54
C ILE A 26 9.70 -0.27 -11.55
N GLN A 27 10.65 -1.00 -12.12
CA GLN A 27 11.55 -0.47 -13.14
C GLN A 27 10.78 -0.04 -14.39
N LEU A 28 9.87 -0.88 -14.86
CA LEU A 28 9.00 -0.58 -16.00
C LEU A 28 8.09 0.62 -15.70
N ALA A 29 7.40 0.64 -14.56
CA ALA A 29 6.52 1.74 -14.17
C ALA A 29 7.26 3.08 -14.07
N ARG A 30 8.53 3.06 -13.64
CA ARG A 30 9.38 4.25 -13.61
C ARG A 30 9.72 4.76 -15.02
N ILE A 31 10.00 3.86 -15.96
CA ILE A 31 10.27 4.22 -17.37
C ILE A 31 8.99 4.76 -18.03
N GLU A 32 7.85 4.14 -17.76
CA GLU A 32 6.53 4.56 -18.26
C GLU A 32 6.03 5.86 -17.61
N GLY A 33 6.64 6.32 -16.51
CA GLY A 33 6.16 7.48 -15.73
C GLY A 33 4.82 7.21 -15.04
N ASN A 34 4.48 5.94 -14.78
CA ASN A 34 3.20 5.55 -14.20
C ASN A 34 3.30 5.48 -12.66
N ASP A 35 3.04 6.61 -12.01
CA ASP A 35 3.12 6.73 -10.55
C ASP A 35 2.10 5.84 -9.80
N GLU A 36 0.92 5.56 -10.40
CA GLU A 36 -0.08 4.68 -9.79
C GLU A 36 0.40 3.23 -9.74
N ARG A 37 0.91 2.75 -10.87
CA ARG A 37 1.51 1.41 -10.97
C ARG A 37 2.74 1.29 -10.07
N LEU A 38 3.53 2.35 -9.98
CA LEU A 38 4.68 2.42 -9.08
C LEU A 38 4.26 2.32 -7.60
N CYS A 39 3.19 3.03 -7.21
CA CYS A 39 2.66 2.99 -5.85
C CYS A 39 2.13 1.59 -5.48
N ASP A 40 1.37 0.97 -6.38
CA ASP A 40 0.81 -0.36 -6.15
C ASP A 40 1.90 -1.42 -6.03
N LEU A 41 2.85 -1.47 -6.97
CA LEU A 41 3.95 -2.44 -6.95
C LEU A 41 4.88 -2.26 -5.74
N ARG A 42 5.10 -1.03 -5.28
CA ARG A 42 5.84 -0.77 -4.03
C ARG A 42 5.09 -1.29 -2.81
N THR A 43 3.76 -1.19 -2.81
CA THR A 43 2.93 -1.74 -1.73
C THR A 43 3.00 -3.26 -1.72
N VAL A 44 2.89 -3.89 -2.89
CA VAL A 44 3.10 -5.33 -3.07
C VAL A 44 4.46 -5.77 -2.54
N LEU A 45 5.54 -5.09 -2.94
CA LEU A 45 6.90 -5.40 -2.50
C LEU A 45 7.05 -5.28 -0.98
N GLY A 46 6.44 -4.25 -0.39
CA GLY A 46 6.40 -4.07 1.06
C GLY A 46 5.68 -5.21 1.77
N THR A 47 4.53 -5.63 1.26
CA THR A 47 3.77 -6.76 1.80
C THR A 47 4.55 -8.07 1.67
N SER A 48 5.22 -8.32 0.53
CA SER A 48 6.11 -9.49 0.38
C SER A 48 7.21 -9.50 1.45
N TYR A 49 7.88 -8.36 1.67
CA TYR A 49 8.89 -8.26 2.73
C TYR A 49 8.32 -8.40 4.14
N MET A 50 7.11 -7.92 4.39
CA MET A 50 6.43 -8.11 5.66
C MET A 50 6.23 -9.60 5.96
N TYR A 51 5.70 -10.37 5.00
CA TYR A 51 5.55 -11.82 5.17
C TYR A 51 6.89 -12.57 5.21
N SER A 52 7.94 -12.06 4.56
CA SER A 52 9.31 -12.59 4.71
C SER A 52 10.02 -12.15 6.00
N SER A 53 9.32 -11.54 6.97
CA SER A 53 9.88 -11.01 8.22
C SER A 53 10.99 -9.95 8.04
N ARG A 54 11.06 -9.31 6.86
CA ARG A 54 12.00 -8.22 6.54
C ARG A 54 11.36 -6.86 6.83
N TRP A 55 11.04 -6.61 8.09
CA TRP A 55 10.23 -5.47 8.53
C TRP A 55 10.78 -4.10 8.12
N ASN A 56 12.10 -3.89 8.22
CA ASN A 56 12.76 -2.63 7.84
C ASN A 56 12.60 -2.34 6.34
N LEU A 57 12.68 -3.39 5.50
CA LEU A 57 12.50 -3.25 4.05
C LEU A 57 11.02 -3.00 3.71
N ALA A 58 10.10 -3.68 4.40
CA ALA A 58 8.67 -3.46 4.26
C ALA A 58 8.30 -2.00 4.56
N GLU A 59 8.75 -1.48 5.70
CA GLU A 59 8.51 -0.09 6.11
C GLU A 59 9.02 0.91 5.07
N LYS A 60 10.23 0.69 4.54
CA LYS A 60 10.81 1.55 3.50
C LYS A 60 9.97 1.53 2.23
N CYS A 61 9.49 0.36 1.80
CA CYS A 61 8.65 0.24 0.61
C CYS A 61 7.32 0.99 0.78
N PHE A 62 6.65 0.85 1.92
CA PHE A 62 5.40 1.57 2.21
C PHE A 62 5.62 3.08 2.31
N LYS A 63 6.71 3.55 2.93
CA LYS A 63 7.04 4.99 2.94
C LYS A 63 7.27 5.54 1.54
N GLU A 64 7.96 4.78 0.69
CA GLU A 64 8.20 5.15 -0.70
C GLU A 64 6.93 5.15 -1.56
N SER A 65 5.95 4.28 -1.29
CA SER A 65 4.65 4.34 -1.98
C SER A 65 3.84 5.56 -1.53
N LEU A 66 3.81 5.86 -0.23
CA LEU A 66 3.10 7.01 0.32
C LEU A 66 3.67 8.38 -0.11
N LYS A 67 4.95 8.45 -0.50
CA LYS A 67 5.53 9.66 -1.11
C LYS A 67 4.90 10.02 -2.46
N LEU A 68 4.26 9.07 -3.13
CA LEU A 68 3.59 9.28 -4.42
C LEU A 68 2.16 9.79 -4.26
N LYS A 69 1.69 10.03 -3.03
CA LYS A 69 0.32 10.48 -2.73
C LYS A 69 -0.12 11.72 -3.50
N ASP A 70 0.80 12.64 -3.78
CA ASP A 70 0.49 13.90 -4.47
C ASP A 70 0.45 13.72 -6.00
N LYS A 71 0.91 12.56 -6.51
CA LYS A 71 0.99 12.25 -7.94
C LYS A 71 -0.07 11.27 -8.43
N ILE A 72 -0.65 10.48 -7.52
CA ILE A 72 -1.63 9.45 -7.85
C ILE A 72 -3.06 9.95 -7.61
N LYS A 73 -3.97 9.61 -8.53
CA LYS A 73 -5.41 9.93 -8.37
C LYS A 73 -6.15 8.82 -7.63
N GLY A 74 -5.64 7.59 -7.71
CA GLY A 74 -6.19 6.44 -6.99
C GLY A 74 -6.01 6.51 -5.46
N GLU A 75 -6.93 7.19 -4.77
CA GLU A 75 -6.92 7.28 -3.30
C GLU A 75 -7.00 5.91 -2.60
N TYR A 76 -7.62 4.91 -3.25
CA TYR A 76 -7.65 3.52 -2.79
C TYR A 76 -6.23 2.92 -2.59
N LEU A 77 -5.27 3.27 -3.45
CA LEU A 77 -3.89 2.78 -3.33
C LEU A 77 -3.22 3.33 -2.06
N LEU A 78 -3.53 4.57 -1.70
CA LEU A 78 -3.05 5.18 -0.45
C LEU A 78 -3.67 4.48 0.76
N ILE A 79 -4.98 4.24 0.73
CA ILE A 79 -5.70 3.53 1.80
C ILE A 79 -5.08 2.14 2.02
N LYS A 80 -4.81 1.40 0.94
CA LYS A 80 -4.13 0.09 0.97
C LYS A 80 -2.74 0.20 1.60
N ALA A 81 -1.93 1.18 1.18
CA ALA A 81 -0.60 1.41 1.75
C ALA A 81 -0.63 1.78 3.24
N TYR A 82 -1.52 2.68 3.67
CA TYR A 82 -1.70 3.03 5.09
C TYR A 82 -2.15 1.84 5.92
N LYS A 83 -3.07 1.01 5.41
CA LYS A 83 -3.51 -0.23 6.06
C LYS A 83 -2.34 -1.18 6.29
N GLN A 84 -1.57 -1.48 5.26
CA GLN A 84 -0.43 -2.40 5.35
C GLN A 84 0.65 -1.87 6.31
N MET A 85 0.83 -0.55 6.37
CA MET A 85 1.78 0.07 7.30
C MET A 85 1.30 0.02 8.76
N GLY A 86 0.00 0.17 9.00
CA GLY A 86 -0.59 -0.06 10.34
C GLY A 86 -0.44 -1.51 10.78
N GLU A 87 -0.74 -2.47 9.91
CA GLU A 87 -0.52 -3.91 10.17
C GLU A 87 0.95 -4.21 10.50
N LEU A 88 1.89 -3.63 9.75
CA LEU A 88 3.33 -3.76 10.02
C LEU A 88 3.71 -3.27 11.41
N TYR A 89 3.21 -2.10 11.84
CA TYR A 89 3.53 -1.56 13.17
C TYR A 89 2.87 -2.35 14.30
N LEU A 90 1.68 -2.91 14.06
CA LEU A 90 1.04 -3.81 15.00
C LEU A 90 1.89 -5.06 15.24
N ILE A 91 2.42 -5.67 14.17
CA ILE A 91 3.34 -6.82 14.26
C ILE A 91 4.62 -6.45 15.02
N LEU A 92 5.13 -5.23 14.82
CA LEU A 92 6.31 -4.71 15.53
C LEU A 92 6.04 -4.29 16.99
N GLY A 93 4.80 -4.38 17.47
CA GLY A 93 4.42 -3.94 18.82
C GLY A 93 4.38 -2.42 19.01
N LYS A 94 4.48 -1.63 17.93
CA LYS A 94 4.46 -0.16 17.96
C LYS A 94 3.02 0.36 17.83
N ILE A 95 2.25 0.19 18.90
CA ILE A 95 0.81 0.47 18.92
C ILE A 95 0.52 1.95 18.60
N GLU A 96 1.25 2.90 19.18
CA GLU A 96 1.06 4.34 18.93
C GLU A 96 1.17 4.71 17.45
N LEU A 97 2.20 4.19 16.77
CA LEU A 97 2.37 4.39 15.33
C LEU A 97 1.26 3.69 14.56
N SER A 98 0.89 2.46 14.92
CA SER A 98 -0.24 1.78 14.28
C SER A 98 -1.53 2.61 14.33
N GLU A 99 -1.84 3.21 15.48
CA GLU A 99 -3.01 4.08 15.64
C GLU A 99 -2.93 5.33 14.77
N GLU A 100 -1.76 5.99 14.71
CA GLU A 100 -1.54 7.15 13.84
C GLU A 100 -1.80 6.82 12.37
N TYR A 101 -1.27 5.68 11.90
CA TYR A 101 -1.42 5.24 10.51
C TYR A 101 -2.85 4.78 10.20
N CYS A 102 -3.54 4.16 11.16
CA CYS A 102 -4.98 3.89 11.07
C CYS A 102 -5.79 5.19 10.95
N GLY A 103 -5.49 6.20 11.77
CA GLY A 103 -6.14 7.51 11.71
C GLY A 103 -5.96 8.18 10.34
N LYS A 104 -4.74 8.14 9.79
CA LYS A 104 -4.46 8.61 8.42
C LYS A 104 -5.26 7.85 7.39
N ARG A 105 -5.32 6.51 7.48
CA ARG A 105 -6.14 5.68 6.59
C ARG A 105 -7.61 6.13 6.58
N PHE A 106 -8.22 6.27 7.76
CA PHE A 106 -9.61 6.71 7.89
C PHE A 106 -9.87 8.11 7.34
N ALA A 107 -8.91 9.03 7.50
CA ALA A 107 -9.01 10.37 6.92
C ALA A 107 -9.06 10.32 5.38
N TRP A 108 -8.22 9.47 4.76
CA TRP A 108 -8.25 9.24 3.32
C TRP A 108 -9.54 8.53 2.87
N GLU A 109 -10.00 7.51 3.59
CA GLU A 109 -11.28 6.83 3.30
C GLU A 109 -12.46 7.82 3.29
N LYS A 110 -12.55 8.70 4.31
CA LYS A 110 -13.60 9.74 4.36
C LYS A 110 -13.52 10.69 3.17
N ARG A 111 -12.31 11.12 2.81
CA ARG A 111 -12.06 11.98 1.65
C ARG A 111 -12.52 11.30 0.35
N THR A 112 -12.19 10.04 0.16
CA THR A 112 -12.62 9.25 -1.01
C THR A 112 -14.14 9.11 -1.07
N MET A 113 -14.79 8.83 0.05
CA MET A 113 -16.26 8.75 0.11
C MET A 113 -16.92 10.10 -0.19
N MET A 114 -16.33 11.22 0.25
CA MET A 114 -16.81 12.57 -0.09
C MET A 114 -16.65 12.87 -1.58
N HIS A 115 -15.51 12.53 -2.18
CA HIS A 115 -15.27 12.72 -3.61
C HIS A 115 -16.19 11.86 -4.50
N LEU A 116 -16.53 10.64 -4.05
CA LEU A 116 -17.48 9.76 -4.74
C LEU A 116 -18.96 10.15 -4.52
N GLY A 117 -19.24 11.20 -3.73
CA GLY A 117 -20.60 11.68 -3.47
C GLY A 117 -21.45 10.76 -2.58
N ILE A 118 -20.86 9.71 -2.00
CA ILE A 118 -21.55 8.68 -1.22
C ILE A 118 -21.97 9.23 0.17
N VAL A 119 -21.25 10.24 0.69
CA VAL A 119 -21.50 10.84 2.02
C VAL A 119 -22.69 11.80 2.04
N ARG A 120 -23.52 11.89 0.98
CA ARG A 120 -24.73 12.71 1.01
C ARG A 120 -25.88 12.11 1.84
N GLN A 121 -25.72 10.90 2.40
CA GLN A 121 -26.83 10.14 3.02
C GLN A 121 -26.65 9.71 4.48
N LEU A 122 -25.56 10.06 5.18
CA LEU A 122 -25.35 9.64 6.58
C LEU A 122 -25.37 10.79 7.60
N SER A 123 -25.95 11.93 7.23
CA SER A 123 -26.22 13.04 8.15
C SER A 123 -27.71 13.38 8.15
N HIS A 124 -28.53 12.42 8.56
CA HIS A 124 -29.91 12.68 9.01
C HIS A 124 -30.33 11.70 10.10
#